data_AF-A0A088EX49-F1
#
_entry.id   AF-A0A088EX49-F1
#
_cell.length_a   1.000
_cell.length_b   1.000
_cell.length_c   1.000
_cell.angle_alpha   90.00
_cell.angle_beta   90.00
_cell.angle_gamma   90.00
#
_symmetry.space_group_name_H-M   'P 1'
#
loop_
_entity.id
_entity.type
_entity.pdbx_description
1 polymer ?
#
loop_
_entity_poly.entity_id
_entity_poly.type
_entity_poly.pdbx_seq_one_letter_code
_entity_poly.pdbx_strand_id
1 'polypeptide(L)'
;MKNSLTSIFLVLALIGALVVLTNSSSAKDKIAKNTDPIAVIDSYIQITTVGNTEGIQKLFSNDFKWTQSSNAKTKTYNKTDLVNFLKVHKGLIQNCKTSYSIMEKNDNCVMAKVEMKYDNFTKVECITLCNENQEWKITQIIESYK
;
A
#
# COMPACT_ATOMS: atom_id res chain seq x y z
N MET A 1 -30.22 -20.37 51.09
CA MET A 1 -28.79 -19.96 51.05
C MET A 1 -28.71 -18.54 50.50
N LYS A 2 -28.03 -17.59 51.14
CA LYS A 2 -26.56 -17.39 51.26
C LYS A 2 -25.90 -16.89 49.95
N ASN A 3 -25.70 -15.57 49.90
CA ASN A 3 -24.57 -14.77 49.39
C ASN A 3 -24.09 -15.07 47.94
N SER A 4 -24.15 -14.11 47.00
CA SER A 4 -23.36 -12.86 46.92
C SER A 4 -21.86 -13.07 46.74
N LEU A 5 -21.33 -12.69 45.56
CA LEU A 5 -20.14 -11.84 45.43
C LEU A 5 -19.95 -11.33 43.99
N THR A 6 -19.51 -10.08 43.87
CA THR A 6 -19.12 -9.41 42.61
C THR A 6 -17.71 -9.78 42.17
N SER A 7 -17.48 -9.91 40.87
CA SER A 7 -16.14 -9.77 40.26
C SER A 7 -16.08 -8.48 39.44
N ILE A 8 -14.99 -7.74 39.58
CA ILE A 8 -14.72 -6.42 38.95
C ILE A 8 -13.29 -6.50 38.35
N PHE A 9 -12.92 -5.56 37.44
CA PHE A 9 -11.55 -5.33 36.89
C PHE A 9 -11.11 -6.32 35.78
N LEU A 10 -10.20 -6.06 34.81
CA LEU A 10 -9.47 -4.90 34.20
C LEU A 10 -8.87 -5.45 32.85
N VAL A 11 -8.54 -4.74 31.73
CA VAL A 11 -8.91 -3.42 31.16
C VAL A 11 -8.41 -3.24 29.70
N LEU A 12 -9.13 -2.43 28.88
CA LEU A 12 -8.73 -1.77 27.60
C LEU A 12 -8.25 -2.58 26.35
N ALA A 13 -8.27 -1.85 25.22
CA ALA A 13 -7.57 -2.05 23.93
C ALA A 13 -8.07 -3.16 22.97
N LEU A 14 -8.09 -2.99 21.64
CA LEU A 14 -7.67 -1.84 20.80
C LEU A 14 -8.83 -1.26 19.97
N ILE A 15 -8.65 -0.01 19.51
CA ILE A 15 -9.47 0.62 18.48
C ILE A 15 -9.14 -0.03 17.12
N GLY A 16 -10.05 -0.84 16.59
CA GLY A 16 -10.04 -1.21 15.18
C GLY A 16 -10.62 -0.07 14.34
N ALA A 17 -9.77 0.72 13.70
CA ALA A 17 -10.19 1.80 12.80
C ALA A 17 -10.81 1.23 11.50
N LEU A 18 -12.12 0.97 11.54
CA LEU A 18 -12.89 0.53 10.37
C LEU A 18 -13.08 1.72 9.41
N VAL A 19 -12.14 1.90 8.49
CA VAL A 19 -12.26 2.90 7.40
C VAL A 19 -13.33 2.43 6.42
N VAL A 20 -14.53 2.98 6.57
CA VAL A 20 -15.63 2.78 5.61
C VAL A 20 -15.31 3.58 4.35
N LEU A 21 -14.90 2.89 3.29
CA LEU A 21 -14.67 3.51 1.98
C LEU A 21 -16.00 3.97 1.37
N THR A 22 -16.25 5.28 1.42
CA THR A 22 -17.40 5.92 0.75
C THR A 22 -17.04 6.24 -0.70
N ASN A 23 -17.77 5.65 -1.65
CA ASN A 23 -17.57 5.88 -3.08
C ASN A 23 -18.04 7.28 -3.50
N SER A 24 -17.12 8.24 -3.61
CA SER A 24 -17.39 9.57 -4.18
C SER A 24 -17.40 9.51 -5.71
N SER A 25 -18.56 9.78 -6.31
CA SER A 25 -18.67 9.94 -7.76
C SER A 25 -17.93 11.19 -8.24
N SER A 26 -16.98 11.03 -9.15
CA SER A 26 -16.19 12.15 -9.70
C SER A 26 -16.64 12.51 -11.11
N ALA A 27 -17.01 13.78 -11.30
CA ALA A 27 -17.27 14.36 -12.62
C ALA A 27 -15.96 14.59 -13.40
N LYS A 28 -16.06 14.99 -14.67
CA LYS A 28 -14.91 15.40 -15.49
C LYS A 28 -14.35 16.73 -14.96
N ASP A 29 -13.32 16.66 -14.13
CA ASP A 29 -12.63 17.85 -13.62
C ASP A 29 -11.10 17.70 -13.70
N LYS A 30 -10.38 18.77 -13.34
CA LYS A 30 -8.90 18.78 -13.33
C LYS A 30 -8.36 17.60 -12.51
N ILE A 31 -7.45 16.84 -13.12
CA ILE A 31 -6.75 15.73 -12.46
C ILE A 31 -6.12 16.23 -11.15
N ALA A 32 -6.62 15.70 -10.04
CA ALA A 32 -6.06 15.96 -8.72
C ALA A 32 -4.61 15.45 -8.65
N LYS A 33 -3.72 16.28 -8.08
CA LYS A 33 -2.36 15.87 -7.69
C LYS A 33 -2.42 15.02 -6.43
N ASN A 34 -1.49 14.08 -6.31
CA ASN A 34 -1.23 13.38 -5.05
C ASN A 34 -0.50 14.31 -4.07
N THR A 35 -1.21 15.01 -3.19
CA THR A 35 -0.59 15.94 -2.21
C THR A 35 -0.18 15.29 -0.90
N ASP A 36 -0.69 14.09 -0.60
CA ASP A 36 -0.37 13.29 0.59
C ASP A 36 0.37 11.99 0.22
N PRO A 37 1.53 11.68 0.83
CA PRO A 37 2.22 10.41 0.62
C PRO A 37 1.45 9.18 1.13
N ILE A 38 0.59 9.33 2.16
CA ILE A 38 -0.15 8.20 2.73
C ILE A 38 -1.23 7.72 1.73
N ALA A 39 -2.02 8.64 1.17
CA ALA A 39 -2.96 8.35 0.09
C ALA A 39 -2.32 7.66 -1.13
N VAL A 40 -1.03 7.92 -1.44
CA VAL A 40 -0.30 7.22 -2.51
C VAL A 40 0.01 5.76 -2.14
N ILE A 41 0.41 5.50 -0.89
CA ILE A 41 0.64 4.15 -0.37
C ILE A 41 -0.67 3.36 -0.36
N ASP A 42 -1.76 3.94 0.18
CA ASP A 42 -3.07 3.30 0.23
C ASP A 42 -3.62 3.01 -1.18
N SER A 43 -3.45 3.94 -2.13
CA SER A 43 -3.83 3.73 -3.54
C SER A 43 -3.04 2.57 -4.17
N TYR A 44 -1.73 2.50 -3.93
CA TYR A 44 -0.89 1.40 -4.41
C TYR A 44 -1.31 0.05 -3.80
N ILE A 45 -1.64 0.02 -2.51
CA ILE A 45 -2.16 -1.18 -1.84
C ILE A 45 -3.50 -1.60 -2.47
N GLN A 46 -4.43 -0.69 -2.74
CA GLN A 46 -5.69 -1.04 -3.42
C GLN A 46 -5.48 -1.59 -4.84
N ILE A 47 -4.60 -0.96 -5.64
CA ILE A 47 -4.27 -1.45 -6.99
C ILE A 47 -3.70 -2.86 -6.94
N THR A 48 -2.81 -3.15 -5.99
CA THR A 48 -2.07 -4.43 -5.92
C THR A 48 -2.82 -5.54 -5.21
N THR A 49 -3.74 -5.24 -4.29
CA THR A 49 -4.43 -6.25 -3.46
C THR A 49 -5.89 -6.49 -3.85
N VAL A 50 -6.60 -5.50 -4.42
CA VAL A 50 -7.99 -5.64 -4.89
C VAL A 50 -8.16 -5.28 -6.39
N GLY A 51 -7.05 -5.07 -7.10
CA GLY A 51 -7.07 -4.87 -8.55
C GLY A 51 -7.74 -3.58 -9.01
N ASN A 52 -7.88 -2.57 -8.13
CA ASN A 52 -8.48 -1.28 -8.46
C ASN A 52 -7.52 -0.40 -9.27
N THR A 53 -7.36 -0.66 -10.58
CA THR A 53 -6.38 0.02 -11.44
C THR A 53 -6.72 1.48 -11.81
N GLU A 54 -7.58 2.17 -11.05
CA GLU A 54 -7.81 3.60 -11.24
C GLU A 54 -6.59 4.42 -10.83
N GLY A 55 -6.36 5.57 -11.48
CA GLY A 55 -5.25 6.49 -11.18
C GLY A 55 -3.83 5.99 -11.48
N ILE A 56 -3.62 4.67 -11.62
CA ILE A 56 -2.34 3.94 -11.63
C ILE A 56 -1.15 4.61 -12.35
N GLN A 57 -1.37 5.24 -13.51
CA GLN A 57 -0.29 5.89 -14.29
C GLN A 57 0.35 7.10 -13.57
N LYS A 58 -0.32 7.67 -12.57
CA LYS A 58 0.10 8.85 -11.80
C LYS A 58 0.92 8.50 -10.56
N LEU A 59 0.79 7.28 -10.03
CA LEU A 59 1.43 6.90 -8.76
C LEU A 59 2.96 6.75 -8.86
N PHE A 60 3.51 6.51 -10.05
CA PHE A 60 4.92 6.19 -10.26
C PHE A 60 5.68 7.33 -10.93
N SER A 61 6.92 7.60 -10.51
CA SER A 61 7.82 8.57 -11.16
C SER A 61 8.18 8.14 -12.59
N ASN A 62 8.76 9.05 -13.39
CA ASN A 62 9.17 8.71 -14.75
C ASN A 62 10.43 7.82 -14.80
N ASP A 63 11.26 7.86 -13.76
CA ASP A 63 12.48 7.06 -13.58
C ASP A 63 12.28 5.81 -12.70
N PHE A 64 11.02 5.51 -12.35
CA PHE A 64 10.63 4.50 -11.36
C PHE A 64 11.23 3.11 -11.62
N LYS A 65 11.67 2.45 -10.53
CA LYS A 65 12.28 1.12 -10.53
C LYS A 65 11.56 0.15 -9.58
N TRP A 66 11.01 -0.92 -10.14
CA TRP A 66 10.56 -2.10 -9.38
C TRP A 66 11.64 -3.16 -9.43
N THR A 67 12.27 -3.48 -8.30
CA THR A 67 13.29 -4.52 -8.19
C THR A 67 12.73 -5.71 -7.44
N GLN A 68 12.56 -6.84 -8.12
CA GLN A 68 12.26 -8.13 -7.51
C GLN A 68 13.57 -8.79 -7.08
N SER A 69 13.70 -9.10 -5.79
CA SER A 69 14.81 -9.85 -5.21
C SER A 69 14.32 -11.25 -4.82
N SER A 70 14.95 -12.27 -5.41
CA SER A 70 14.66 -13.68 -5.15
C SER A 70 15.94 -14.46 -4.88
N ASN A 71 15.84 -15.59 -4.19
CA ASN A 71 16.98 -16.38 -3.67
C ASN A 71 18.02 -16.85 -4.71
N ALA A 72 17.77 -16.66 -6.01
CA ALA A 72 18.72 -16.95 -7.08
C ALA A 72 19.07 -15.74 -7.98
N LYS A 73 18.18 -14.74 -8.11
CA LYS A 73 18.34 -13.61 -9.05
C LYS A 73 17.62 -12.34 -8.58
N THR A 74 18.25 -11.21 -8.83
CA THR A 74 17.63 -9.88 -8.76
C THR A 74 17.28 -9.41 -10.18
N LYS A 75 16.09 -8.83 -10.37
CA LYS A 75 15.67 -8.24 -11.65
C LYS A 75 14.91 -6.94 -11.43
N THR A 76 15.25 -5.92 -12.21
CA THR A 76 14.59 -4.60 -12.17
C THR A 76 13.75 -4.37 -13.41
N TYR A 77 12.61 -3.72 -13.20
CA TYR A 77 11.59 -3.37 -14.19
C TYR A 77 11.27 -1.88 -14.10
N ASN A 78 10.75 -1.33 -15.19
CA ASN A 78 10.38 0.08 -15.31
C ASN A 78 8.87 0.31 -15.05
N LYS A 79 8.45 1.59 -15.05
CA LYS A 79 7.04 2.01 -14.88
C LYS A 79 6.06 1.34 -15.85
N THR A 80 6.43 1.22 -17.13
CA THR A 80 5.57 0.62 -18.16
C THR A 80 5.34 -0.86 -17.89
N ASP A 81 6.38 -1.59 -17.48
CA ASP A 81 6.29 -3.02 -17.15
C ASP A 81 5.28 -3.26 -16.01
N LEU A 82 5.44 -2.53 -14.89
CA LEU A 82 4.58 -2.67 -13.71
C LEU A 82 3.14 -2.20 -13.98
N VAL A 83 2.97 -1.05 -14.66
CA VAL A 83 1.64 -0.53 -15.02
C VAL A 83 0.90 -1.48 -15.97
N ASN A 84 1.60 -2.12 -16.91
CA ASN A 84 0.99 -3.10 -17.81
C ASN A 84 0.65 -4.40 -17.07
N PHE A 85 1.56 -4.91 -16.23
CA PHE A 85 1.31 -6.07 -15.37
C PHE A 85 0.04 -5.88 -14.51
N LEU A 86 -0.06 -4.75 -13.80
CA LEU A 86 -1.22 -4.46 -12.93
C LEU A 86 -2.52 -4.23 -13.73
N LYS A 87 -2.45 -3.65 -14.94
CA LYS A 87 -3.62 -3.53 -15.83
C LYS A 87 -4.14 -4.88 -16.33
N VAL A 88 -3.27 -5.84 -16.61
CA VAL A 88 -3.66 -7.21 -17.01
C VAL A 88 -4.36 -7.94 -15.85
N HIS A 89 -3.98 -7.66 -14.61
CA HIS A 89 -4.58 -8.23 -13.39
C HIS A 89 -5.68 -7.33 -12.77
N LYS A 90 -6.33 -6.47 -13.57
CA LYS A 90 -7.43 -5.63 -13.07
C LYS A 90 -8.55 -6.47 -12.47
N GLY A 91 -9.01 -6.09 -11.28
CA GLY A 91 -10.06 -6.80 -10.53
C GLY A 91 -9.61 -8.10 -9.86
N LEU A 92 -8.32 -8.47 -9.93
CA LEU A 92 -7.79 -9.57 -9.14
C LEU A 92 -7.75 -9.17 -7.65
N ILE A 93 -8.54 -9.85 -6.83
CA ILE A 93 -8.47 -9.76 -5.37
C ILE A 93 -7.50 -10.83 -4.87
N GLN A 94 -6.48 -10.42 -4.13
CA GLN A 94 -5.48 -11.32 -3.58
C GLN A 94 -5.91 -11.87 -2.21
N ASN A 95 -5.76 -13.17 -2.01
CA ASN A 95 -6.00 -13.82 -0.72
C ASN A 95 -4.80 -13.59 0.22
N CYS A 96 -4.64 -12.37 0.70
CA CYS A 96 -3.61 -12.00 1.67
C CYS A 96 -4.12 -10.99 2.70
N LYS A 97 -3.51 -11.01 3.89
CA LYS A 97 -3.67 -9.96 4.90
C LYS A 97 -2.55 -8.95 4.70
N THR A 98 -2.90 -7.73 4.32
CA THR A 98 -1.93 -6.66 4.05
C THR A 98 -1.85 -5.70 5.23
N SER A 99 -0.63 -5.34 5.60
CA SER A 99 -0.33 -4.24 6.52
C SER A 99 0.81 -3.39 5.97
N TYR A 100 0.96 -2.16 6.47
CA TYR A 100 2.14 -1.35 6.18
C TYR A 100 2.63 -0.59 7.42
N SER A 101 3.88 -0.17 7.36
CA SER A 101 4.53 0.68 8.36
C SER A 101 5.43 1.69 7.67
N ILE A 102 5.35 2.97 8.04
CA ILE A 102 6.35 3.97 7.66
C ILE A 102 7.67 3.60 8.33
N MET A 103 8.75 3.55 7.55
CA MET A 103 10.12 3.29 8.01
C MET A 103 10.88 4.59 8.28
N GLU A 104 10.70 5.58 7.40
CA GLU A 104 11.40 6.86 7.42
C GLU A 104 10.51 7.92 6.73
N LYS A 105 10.55 9.18 7.19
CA LYS A 105 9.78 10.27 6.62
C LYS A 105 10.46 11.61 6.88
N ASN A 106 10.75 12.31 5.78
CA ASN A 106 11.09 13.73 5.78
C ASN A 106 10.15 14.50 4.81
N ASP A 107 10.39 15.80 4.65
CA ASP A 107 9.53 16.69 3.85
C ASP A 107 9.45 16.31 2.37
N ASN A 108 10.49 15.66 1.84
CA ASN A 108 10.66 15.40 0.40
C ASN A 108 10.50 13.93 0.03
N CYS A 109 10.76 12.98 0.94
CA CYS A 109 10.65 11.55 0.70
C CYS A 109 10.08 10.78 1.92
N VAL A 110 9.33 9.71 1.62
CA VAL A 110 8.80 8.74 2.57
C VAL A 110 9.22 7.34 2.14
N MET A 111 9.66 6.53 3.10
CA MET A 111 9.89 5.10 2.93
C MET A 111 8.88 4.32 3.75
N ALA A 112 8.23 3.34 3.14
CA ALA A 112 7.26 2.46 3.78
C ALA A 112 7.57 1.00 3.48
N LYS A 113 7.31 0.11 4.44
CA LYS A 113 7.31 -1.34 4.24
C LYS A 113 5.85 -1.80 4.19
N VAL A 114 5.46 -2.43 3.09
CA VAL A 114 4.19 -3.17 2.97
C VAL A 114 4.50 -4.66 3.14
N GLU A 115 3.69 -5.37 3.93
CA GLU A 115 3.79 -6.82 4.09
C GLU A 115 2.43 -7.45 3.74
N MET A 116 2.41 -8.25 2.67
CA MET A 116 1.25 -9.01 2.19
C MET A 116 1.42 -10.46 2.62
N LYS A 117 0.72 -10.86 3.70
CA LYS A 117 0.80 -12.21 4.26
C LYS A 117 -0.23 -13.14 3.64
N TYR A 118 0.25 -14.16 2.93
CA TYR A 118 -0.51 -15.28 2.41
C TYR A 118 -0.39 -16.47 3.39
N ASP A 119 -1.04 -17.59 3.09
CA ASP A 119 -1.04 -18.76 3.99
C ASP A 119 0.36 -19.40 4.15
N ASN A 120 1.16 -19.42 3.08
CA ASN A 120 2.44 -20.13 3.01
C ASN A 120 3.69 -19.23 2.92
N PHE A 121 3.52 -17.92 2.69
CA PHE A 121 4.62 -16.96 2.53
C PHE A 121 4.15 -15.52 2.79
N THR A 122 5.09 -14.60 2.97
CA THR A 122 4.83 -13.15 3.03
C THR A 122 5.61 -12.44 1.93
N LYS A 123 4.92 -11.74 1.02
CA LYS A 123 5.57 -10.79 0.10
C LYS A 123 5.83 -9.49 0.87
N VAL A 124 7.03 -8.94 0.74
CA VAL A 124 7.46 -7.73 1.45
C VAL A 124 8.01 -6.73 0.46
N GLU A 125 7.41 -5.54 0.44
CA GLU A 125 7.72 -4.45 -0.48
C GLU A 125 8.20 -3.23 0.31
N CYS A 126 9.47 -2.88 0.15
CA CYS A 126 10.01 -1.60 0.62
C CYS A 126 9.79 -0.56 -0.48
N ILE A 127 8.89 0.37 -0.23
CA ILE A 127 8.42 1.40 -1.16
C ILE A 127 9.04 2.74 -0.79
N THR A 128 9.70 3.39 -1.73
CA THR A 128 10.16 4.78 -1.63
C THR A 128 9.28 5.65 -2.52
N LEU A 129 8.74 6.72 -1.96
CA LEU A 129 8.01 7.76 -2.69
C LEU A 129 8.54 9.14 -2.30
N CYS A 130 8.64 10.04 -3.27
CA CYS A 130 9.15 11.40 -3.08
C CYS A 130 8.23 12.44 -3.73
N ASN A 131 8.38 13.70 -3.31
CA ASN A 131 7.61 14.82 -3.82
C ASN A 131 8.24 15.39 -5.10
N GLU A 132 7.55 15.25 -6.23
CA GLU A 132 7.91 15.88 -7.49
C GLU A 132 6.98 17.08 -7.75
N ASN A 133 7.46 18.30 -7.60
CA ASN A 133 6.71 19.51 -7.94
C ASN A 133 5.30 19.57 -7.28
N GLN A 134 5.23 19.27 -5.98
CA GLN A 134 4.00 19.16 -5.18
C GLN A 134 3.10 17.95 -5.52
N GLU A 135 3.65 16.90 -6.14
CA GLU A 135 2.96 15.64 -6.42
C GLU A 135 3.81 14.45 -5.95
N TRP A 136 3.31 13.71 -4.96
CA TRP A 136 3.97 12.51 -4.44
C TRP A 136 3.86 11.35 -5.42
N LYS A 137 5.02 10.74 -5.73
CA LYS A 137 5.14 9.56 -6.58
C LYS A 137 6.10 8.54 -6.00
N ILE A 138 5.78 7.27 -6.18
CA ILE A 138 6.64 6.13 -5.93
C ILE A 138 7.79 6.15 -6.94
N THR A 139 9.02 6.24 -6.43
CA THR A 139 10.27 6.22 -7.19
C THR A 139 10.92 4.84 -7.18
N GLN A 140 10.69 4.04 -6.14
CA GLN A 140 11.25 2.70 -6.02
C GLN A 140 10.33 1.75 -5.28
N ILE A 141 10.28 0.49 -5.72
CA ILE A 141 9.79 -0.65 -4.93
C ILE A 141 10.88 -1.72 -4.94
N ILE A 142 11.31 -2.18 -3.77
CA ILE A 142 12.13 -3.38 -3.61
C ILE A 142 11.23 -4.49 -3.04
N GLU A 143 10.95 -5.49 -3.85
CA GLU A 143 10.12 -6.64 -3.52
C GLU A 143 10.98 -7.83 -3.10
N SER A 144 10.54 -8.54 -2.07
CA SER A 144 11.19 -9.74 -1.52
C SER A 144 10.14 -10.68 -0.94
N TYR A 145 10.54 -11.91 -0.62
CA TYR A 145 9.67 -12.97 -0.12
C TYR A 145 10.25 -13.59 1.15
N LYS A 146 9.39 -13.91 2.10
CA LYS A 146 9.70 -14.56 3.39
C LYS A 146 8.81 -15.79 3.59
#